data_AF-A0A9W7D3J8-F1
#
_entry.id   AF-A0A9W7D3J8-F1
#
_cell.length_a   1.000
_cell.length_b   1.000
_cell.length_c   1.000
_cell.angle_alpha   90.00
_cell.angle_beta   90.00
_cell.angle_gamma   90.00
#
_symmetry.space_group_name_H-M   'P 1'
#
loop_
_entity.id
_entity.type
_entity.pdbx_description
1 polymer ?
#
loop_
_entity_poly.entity_id
_entity_poly.type
_entity_poly.pdbx_seq_one_letter_code
_entity_poly.pdbx_strand_id
1 'polypeptide(L)'
;MPVGITNASEDVKKAAAALNLPYFIGTRLHLEQQKAGVTTVEEQQEEELPAAASSAAAFAEEEAAGPALSGQTTPQQLPPMVVTHSVRSGQQLFAQNRSLVVLGSVSSGAEVMADEDVLVLGALKGRALAGIGGNTRARIVCQSFDAELISIAHCFTTCDDLEQDEAGSLQLHKPTVISLQDDRLHFESATV
;
A
#
# COMPACT_ATOMS: atom_id res chain seq x y z
N MET A 1 5.62 24.24 15.48
CA MET A 1 5.26 22.83 15.22
C MET A 1 4.89 22.74 13.74
N PRO A 2 5.57 21.93 12.92
CA PRO A 2 5.11 21.68 11.54
C PRO A 2 3.79 20.92 11.56
N VAL A 3 2.90 21.24 10.63
CA VAL A 3 1.61 20.56 10.40
C VAL A 3 1.64 19.94 9.00
N GLY A 4 0.97 18.80 8.82
CA GLY A 4 0.86 18.13 7.52
C GLY A 4 -0.45 17.36 7.40
N ILE A 5 -0.70 16.84 6.21
CA ILE A 5 -1.93 16.11 5.88
C ILE A 5 -1.73 14.61 6.12
N THR A 6 -2.68 13.98 6.80
CA THR A 6 -2.80 12.51 6.87
C THR A 6 -4.09 12.12 6.18
N ASN A 7 -4.19 10.88 5.69
CA ASN A 7 -5.49 10.32 5.32
C ASN A 7 -6.30 11.20 4.31
N ALA A 8 -5.67 11.59 3.21
CA ALA A 8 -6.24 12.51 2.22
C ALA A 8 -6.57 11.77 0.91
N SER A 9 -7.69 12.11 0.27
CA SER A 9 -7.98 11.69 -1.12
C SER A 9 -6.96 12.29 -2.09
N GLU A 10 -6.84 11.73 -3.31
CA GLU A 10 -5.88 12.21 -4.32
C GLU A 10 -6.05 13.71 -4.64
N ASP A 11 -7.28 14.22 -4.63
CA ASP A 11 -7.56 15.65 -4.80
C ASP A 11 -6.96 16.49 -3.68
N VAL A 12 -7.07 16.02 -2.43
CA VAL A 12 -6.53 16.69 -1.25
C VAL A 12 -5.00 16.58 -1.22
N LYS A 13 -4.42 15.46 -1.68
CA LYS A 13 -2.96 15.32 -1.85
C LYS A 13 -2.43 16.32 -2.89
N LYS A 14 -3.13 16.46 -4.02
CA LYS A 14 -2.78 17.40 -5.09
C LYS A 14 -2.89 18.86 -4.62
N ALA A 15 -3.93 19.20 -3.85
CA ALA A 15 -4.08 20.52 -3.25
C ALA A 15 -3.01 20.81 -2.19
N ALA A 16 -2.68 19.85 -1.34
CA ALA A 16 -1.65 20.00 -0.31
C ALA A 16 -0.23 20.12 -0.88
N ALA A 17 0.05 19.44 -2.00
CA ALA A 17 1.29 19.61 -2.75
C ALA A 17 1.46 21.05 -3.25
N ALA A 18 0.36 21.70 -3.69
CA ALA A 18 0.38 23.11 -4.09
C ALA A 18 0.65 24.06 -2.91
N LEU A 19 0.32 23.64 -1.69
CA LEU A 19 0.55 24.40 -0.45
C LEU A 19 1.84 24.01 0.29
N ASN A 20 2.66 23.13 -0.30
CA ASN A 20 3.89 22.59 0.28
C ASN A 20 3.69 21.98 1.68
N LEU A 21 2.52 21.37 1.90
CA LEU A 21 2.22 20.67 3.15
C LEU A 21 2.71 19.22 3.04
N PRO A 22 3.52 18.73 4.00
CA PRO A 22 3.98 17.35 3.99
C PRO A 22 2.79 16.38 4.15
N TYR A 23 2.80 15.29 3.39
CA TYR A 23 1.83 14.21 3.53
C TYR A 23 2.40 13.04 4.33
N PHE A 24 1.63 12.59 5.31
CA PHE A 24 1.93 11.49 6.21
C PHE A 24 0.95 10.35 5.95
N ILE A 25 1.46 9.16 5.64
CA ILE A 25 0.63 7.98 5.41
C ILE A 25 0.15 7.48 6.79
N GLY A 26 -1.16 7.53 7.00
CA GLY A 26 -1.80 6.98 8.20
C GLY A 26 -2.20 5.53 7.97
N THR A 27 -1.75 4.61 8.83
CA THR A 27 -2.07 3.18 8.77
C THR A 27 -3.55 2.83 8.96
N ARG A 28 -4.39 3.79 9.36
CA ARG A 28 -5.81 3.56 9.66
C ARG A 28 -6.73 3.54 8.44
N LEU A 29 -6.29 4.06 7.30
CA LEU A 29 -7.20 4.38 6.19
C LEU A 29 -7.70 3.21 5.36
N HIS A 30 -6.91 2.14 5.26
CA HIS A 30 -7.30 1.02 4.42
C HIS A 30 -8.34 0.11 5.10
N LEU A 31 -8.52 0.23 6.43
CA LEU A 31 -9.45 -0.60 7.20
C LEU A 31 -10.90 -0.06 7.22
N GLU A 32 -11.10 1.26 7.12
CA GLU A 32 -12.46 1.85 7.19
C GLU A 32 -13.13 1.96 5.81
N GLN A 33 -12.38 2.10 4.72
CA GLN A 33 -12.95 2.20 3.37
C GLN A 33 -13.55 0.89 2.84
N GLN A 34 -13.17 -0.27 3.38
CA GLN A 34 -13.75 -1.56 2.99
C GLN A 34 -14.96 -1.98 3.84
N LYS A 35 -15.30 -1.24 4.92
CA LYS A 35 -16.45 -1.56 5.77
C LYS A 35 -17.74 -0.81 5.39
N ALA A 36 -17.64 0.22 4.55
CA ALA A 36 -18.79 1.04 4.14
C ALA A 36 -19.37 0.65 2.75
N GLY A 37 -18.84 -0.38 2.10
CA GLY A 37 -19.09 -0.65 0.67
C GLY A 37 -19.92 -1.88 0.35
N VAL A 38 -20.94 -2.25 1.13
CA VAL A 38 -21.96 -3.24 0.71
C VAL A 38 -23.31 -2.81 1.28
N THR A 39 -24.21 -2.29 0.44
CA THR A 39 -25.59 -2.76 0.19
C THR A 39 -26.36 -1.72 -0.64
N THR A 40 -26.90 -2.20 -1.77
CA THR A 40 -28.06 -1.74 -2.57
C THR A 40 -28.03 -0.43 -3.39
N VAL A 41 -27.84 -0.65 -4.71
CA VAL A 41 -28.65 -0.25 -5.90
C VAL A 41 -29.75 0.83 -5.84
N GLU A 42 -29.74 1.63 -6.94
CA GLU A 42 -30.80 2.44 -7.60
C GLU A 42 -31.20 3.77 -6.90
N GLU A 43 -31.31 4.97 -7.51
CA GLU A 43 -31.55 5.47 -8.88
C GLU A 43 -31.21 7.00 -8.96
N GLN A 44 -30.85 7.49 -10.16
CA GLN A 44 -31.20 8.80 -10.82
C GLN A 44 -30.85 10.14 -10.12
N GLN A 45 -29.85 10.92 -10.58
CA GLN A 45 -29.81 11.89 -11.71
C GLN A 45 -30.44 13.28 -11.44
N GLU A 46 -29.53 14.24 -11.20
CA GLU A 46 -29.44 15.63 -11.72
C GLU A 46 -30.70 16.46 -12.02
N GLU A 47 -30.76 17.61 -11.35
CA GLU A 47 -31.65 18.75 -11.63
C GLU A 47 -30.83 19.84 -12.34
N GLU A 48 -31.27 20.30 -13.52
CA GLU A 48 -31.60 21.71 -13.83
C GLU A 48 -31.70 21.98 -15.36
N LEU A 49 -32.91 22.39 -15.78
CA LEU A 49 -33.33 22.96 -17.08
C LEU A 49 -33.26 24.52 -17.00
N PRO A 50 -33.40 25.34 -18.09
CA PRO A 50 -34.07 25.03 -19.36
C PRO A 50 -33.48 25.60 -20.69
N ALA A 51 -33.78 24.84 -21.75
CA ALA A 51 -34.38 25.22 -23.05
C ALA A 51 -33.89 26.45 -23.86
N ALA A 52 -33.49 26.22 -25.12
CA ALA A 52 -34.44 26.30 -26.26
C ALA A 52 -33.81 25.94 -27.64
N ALA A 53 -34.39 24.89 -28.24
CA ALA A 53 -34.81 24.74 -29.64
C ALA A 53 -33.83 24.51 -30.83
N SER A 54 -34.03 23.33 -31.44
CA SER A 54 -34.19 23.06 -32.90
C SER A 54 -32.92 23.03 -33.78
N SER A 55 -32.74 22.18 -34.80
CA SER A 55 -33.30 20.91 -35.30
C SER A 55 -32.57 20.65 -36.63
N ALA A 56 -32.25 19.37 -36.88
CA ALA A 56 -32.08 18.71 -38.18
C ALA A 56 -30.80 18.92 -39.03
N ALA A 57 -30.24 17.74 -39.37
CA ALA A 57 -29.57 17.36 -40.61
C ALA A 57 -28.13 17.85 -40.85
N ALA A 58 -27.15 16.94 -40.84
CA ALA A 58 -26.78 16.15 -42.02
C ALA A 58 -25.57 15.25 -41.70
N PHE A 59 -25.62 14.06 -42.28
CA PHE A 59 -24.59 13.03 -42.28
C PHE A 59 -23.29 13.50 -42.95
N ALA A 60 -22.15 13.17 -42.36
CA ALA A 60 -20.90 12.87 -43.07
C ALA A 60 -19.93 12.15 -42.11
N GLU A 61 -19.83 10.83 -42.26
CA GLU A 61 -18.67 10.06 -41.86
C GLU A 61 -17.47 10.52 -42.71
N GLU A 62 -16.37 10.88 -42.07
CA GLU A 62 -15.05 10.67 -42.69
C GLU A 62 -14.05 10.17 -41.65
N GLU A 63 -13.66 8.93 -41.92
CA GLU A 63 -12.67 8.08 -41.30
C GLU A 63 -11.27 8.70 -41.39
N ALA A 64 -10.64 8.92 -40.23
CA ALA A 64 -9.20 8.92 -40.10
C ALA A 64 -8.84 8.43 -38.70
N ALA A 65 -8.98 7.12 -38.51
CA ALA A 65 -8.47 6.41 -37.35
C ALA A 65 -6.92 6.46 -37.37
N GLY A 66 -6.35 7.47 -36.72
CA GLY A 66 -4.97 7.40 -36.27
C GLY A 66 -4.87 6.33 -35.19
N PRO A 67 -3.85 5.44 -35.20
CA PRO A 67 -3.69 4.49 -34.12
C PRO A 67 -3.36 5.27 -32.85
N ALA A 68 -4.35 5.39 -31.96
CA ALA A 68 -4.12 5.78 -30.59
C ALA A 68 -3.16 4.75 -30.00
N LEU A 69 -1.89 5.14 -29.89
CA LEU A 69 -0.91 4.48 -29.05
C LEU A 69 -1.47 4.55 -27.61
N SER A 70 -2.27 3.56 -27.24
CA SER A 70 -2.51 3.20 -25.86
C SER A 70 -1.15 2.79 -25.31
N GLY A 71 -0.39 3.79 -24.84
CA GLY A 71 0.81 3.59 -24.07
C GLY A 71 0.41 2.86 -22.80
N GLN A 72 0.41 1.53 -22.85
CA GLN A 72 0.46 0.73 -21.65
C GLN A 72 1.81 1.06 -21.01
N THR A 73 1.81 2.01 -20.07
CA THR A 73 2.93 2.23 -19.16
C THR A 73 3.04 0.96 -18.35
N THR A 74 3.82 0.01 -18.86
CA THR A 74 4.27 -1.15 -18.10
C THR A 74 4.95 -0.58 -16.85
N PRO A 75 4.56 -0.99 -15.62
CA PRO A 75 5.18 -0.49 -14.41
C PRO A 75 6.70 -0.66 -14.53
N GLN A 76 7.42 0.45 -14.60
CA GLN A 76 8.87 0.41 -14.70
C GLN A 76 9.39 0.02 -13.32
N GLN A 77 9.71 -1.27 -13.13
CA GLN A 77 10.35 -1.74 -11.90
C GLN A 77 11.66 -0.98 -11.68
N LEU A 78 11.69 -0.15 -10.64
CA LEU A 78 12.89 0.55 -10.22
C LEU A 78 13.79 -0.41 -9.42
N PRO A 79 15.12 -0.20 -9.42
CA PRO A 79 16.01 -0.98 -8.55
C PRO A 79 15.57 -0.85 -7.08
N PRO A 80 15.85 -1.79 -6.18
CA PRO A 80 15.43 -1.70 -4.78
C PRO A 80 15.96 -0.45 -4.04
N MET A 81 15.16 0.11 -3.14
CA MET A 81 15.60 1.18 -2.24
C MET A 81 16.42 0.57 -1.11
N VAL A 82 17.69 0.94 -1.00
CA VAL A 82 18.57 0.43 0.05
C VAL A 82 18.79 1.48 1.12
N VAL A 83 18.45 1.13 2.35
CA VAL A 83 18.60 1.95 3.55
C VAL A 83 19.70 1.34 4.39
N THR A 84 20.82 2.04 4.53
CA THR A 84 22.04 1.50 5.18
C THR A 84 22.08 1.73 6.71
N HIS A 85 20.95 2.08 7.32
CA HIS A 85 20.85 2.41 8.74
C HIS A 85 19.54 1.88 9.33
N SER A 86 19.48 1.77 10.65
CA SER A 86 18.26 1.37 11.37
C SER A 86 17.19 2.46 11.32
N VAL A 87 15.94 2.03 11.13
CA VAL A 87 14.74 2.88 11.14
C VAL A 87 14.25 3.01 12.57
N ARG A 88 14.23 4.23 13.10
CA ARG A 88 13.94 4.50 14.52
C ARG A 88 12.48 4.80 14.76
N SER A 89 12.05 4.72 16.02
CA SER A 89 10.67 5.01 16.42
C SER A 89 10.18 6.36 15.88
N GLY A 90 8.96 6.40 15.36
CA GLY A 90 8.35 7.58 14.74
C GLY A 90 8.80 7.86 13.30
N GLN A 91 9.77 7.11 12.75
CA GLN A 91 10.15 7.23 11.34
C GLN A 91 9.27 6.34 10.48
N GLN A 92 8.95 6.82 9.27
CA GLN A 92 8.26 6.07 8.23
C GLN A 92 9.09 6.12 6.95
N LEU A 93 9.31 4.96 6.33
CA LEU A 93 9.99 4.83 5.03
C LEU A 93 9.05 4.17 4.03
N PHE A 94 8.96 4.74 2.84
CA PHE A 94 8.13 4.21 1.76
C PHE A 94 8.94 4.07 0.46
N ALA A 95 8.97 2.85 -0.08
CA ALA A 95 9.59 2.50 -1.34
C ALA A 95 8.52 2.36 -2.43
N GLN A 96 8.27 3.45 -3.14
CA GLN A 96 7.29 3.51 -4.22
C GLN A 96 7.79 2.80 -5.49
N ASN A 97 6.94 1.97 -6.11
CA ASN A 97 7.19 1.18 -7.32
C ASN A 97 8.48 0.33 -7.28
N ARG A 98 8.90 -0.11 -6.08
CA ARG A 98 10.15 -0.86 -5.86
C ARG A 98 10.13 -1.61 -4.52
N SER A 99 11.04 -2.56 -4.38
CA SER A 99 11.30 -3.24 -3.10
C SER A 99 12.11 -2.35 -2.15
N LEU A 100 12.01 -2.60 -0.85
CA LEU A 100 12.77 -1.93 0.21
C LEU A 100 13.74 -2.92 0.88
N VAL A 101 14.99 -2.52 1.01
CA VAL A 101 16.02 -3.27 1.75
C VAL A 101 16.56 -2.39 2.88
N VAL A 102 16.48 -2.86 4.11
CA VAL A 102 17.01 -2.20 5.31
C VAL A 102 18.20 -3.01 5.82
N LEU A 103 19.40 -2.42 5.77
CA LEU A 103 20.63 -2.98 6.33
C LEU A 103 20.75 -2.59 7.80
N GLY A 104 19.76 -2.97 8.59
CA GLY A 104 19.63 -2.57 9.99
C GLY A 104 18.30 -3.01 10.58
N SER A 105 18.01 -2.54 11.78
CA SER A 105 16.78 -2.88 12.50
C SER A 105 15.68 -1.86 12.23
N VAL A 106 14.43 -2.31 12.32
CA VAL A 106 13.23 -1.46 12.35
C VAL A 106 12.74 -1.46 13.80
N SER A 107 12.89 -0.34 14.50
CA SER A 107 12.51 -0.21 15.91
C SER A 107 10.99 -0.20 16.12
N SER A 108 10.55 -0.50 17.35
CA SER A 108 9.16 -0.29 17.75
C SER A 108 8.70 1.15 17.46
N GLY A 109 7.48 1.31 16.96
CA GLY A 109 6.92 2.57 16.48
C GLY A 109 7.50 3.09 15.16
N ALA A 110 8.48 2.40 14.54
CA ALA A 110 8.93 2.69 13.19
C ALA A 110 8.06 1.96 12.16
N GLU A 111 8.03 2.46 10.92
CA GLU A 111 7.25 1.89 9.84
C GLU A 111 8.05 1.80 8.54
N VAL A 112 7.98 0.66 7.88
CA VAL A 112 8.59 0.41 6.58
C VAL A 112 7.54 -0.11 5.60
N MET A 113 7.52 0.48 4.42
CA MET A 113 6.47 0.29 3.42
C MET A 113 7.11 0.11 2.03
N ALA A 114 6.62 -0.85 1.25
CA ALA A 114 7.02 -1.03 -0.15
C ALA A 114 5.85 -1.49 -1.02
N ASP A 115 5.85 -1.07 -2.28
CA ASP A 115 4.88 -1.58 -3.26
C ASP A 115 5.20 -3.03 -3.68
N GLU A 116 6.46 -3.44 -3.54
CA GLU A 116 6.96 -4.81 -3.80
C GLU A 116 7.36 -5.48 -2.47
N ASP A 117 8.57 -6.05 -2.39
CA ASP A 117 9.08 -6.76 -1.20
C ASP A 117 9.68 -5.83 -0.13
N VAL A 118 9.71 -6.30 1.11
CA VAL A 118 10.45 -5.68 2.21
C VAL A 118 11.45 -6.68 2.80
N LEU A 119 12.73 -6.31 2.80
CA LEU A 119 13.81 -7.09 3.39
C LEU A 119 14.47 -6.31 4.53
N VAL A 120 14.44 -6.86 5.74
CA VAL A 120 15.06 -6.28 6.93
C VAL A 120 16.20 -7.18 7.39
N LEU A 121 17.43 -6.79 7.08
CA LEU A 121 18.65 -7.47 7.54
C LEU A 121 18.99 -7.03 8.97
N GLY A 122 18.05 -7.30 9.88
CA GLY A 122 18.12 -6.94 11.29
C GLY A 122 16.85 -7.36 12.03
N ALA A 123 16.63 -6.76 13.21
CA ALA A 123 15.42 -6.99 13.99
C ALA A 123 14.25 -6.17 13.45
N LEU A 124 13.12 -6.81 13.19
CA LEU A 124 11.87 -6.17 12.79
C LEU A 124 10.95 -6.09 14.01
N LYS A 125 10.98 -4.95 14.71
CA LYS A 125 10.16 -4.65 15.90
C LYS A 125 8.98 -3.72 15.63
N GLY A 126 9.11 -2.88 14.59
CA GLY A 126 8.06 -1.95 14.18
C GLY A 126 7.04 -2.61 13.27
N ARG A 127 6.52 -1.81 12.32
CA ARG A 127 5.52 -2.24 11.34
C ARG A 127 6.14 -2.40 9.97
N ALA A 128 5.80 -3.48 9.28
CA ALA A 128 6.21 -3.72 7.89
C ALA A 128 5.00 -3.98 7.00
N LEU A 129 4.93 -3.25 5.89
CA LEU A 129 3.89 -3.38 4.88
C LEU A 129 4.56 -3.59 3.52
N ALA A 130 4.26 -4.72 2.89
CA ALA A 130 4.74 -5.08 1.56
C ALA A 130 3.57 -5.24 0.60
N GLY A 131 3.82 -5.15 -0.69
CA GLY A 131 2.77 -5.33 -1.68
C GLY A 131 1.68 -4.25 -1.64
N ILE A 132 1.97 -3.05 -1.13
CA ILE A 132 0.97 -1.97 -0.96
C ILE A 132 0.31 -1.60 -2.30
N GLY A 133 1.03 -1.74 -3.41
CA GLY A 133 0.51 -1.60 -4.77
C GLY A 133 -0.42 -2.73 -5.23
N GLY A 134 -0.85 -3.63 -4.33
CA GLY A 134 -1.69 -4.80 -4.64
C GLY A 134 -0.91 -6.06 -5.02
N ASN A 135 0.42 -6.08 -4.82
CA ASN A 135 1.23 -7.26 -5.11
C ASN A 135 1.04 -8.33 -4.02
N THR A 136 0.15 -9.29 -4.27
CA THR A 136 -0.09 -10.45 -3.38
C THR A 136 1.07 -11.45 -3.35
N ARG A 137 2.01 -11.36 -4.29
CA ARG A 137 3.22 -12.20 -4.32
C ARG A 137 4.38 -11.59 -3.54
N ALA A 138 4.22 -10.38 -3.02
CA ALA A 138 5.25 -9.73 -2.21
C ALA A 138 5.60 -10.57 -0.97
N ARG A 139 6.80 -10.36 -0.46
CA ARG A 139 7.35 -11.03 0.71
C ARG A 139 7.89 -10.01 1.70
N ILE A 140 7.75 -10.36 2.97
CA ILE A 140 8.47 -9.68 4.06
C ILE A 140 9.48 -10.68 4.61
N VAL A 141 10.74 -10.30 4.65
CA VAL A 141 11.83 -11.15 5.14
C VAL A 141 12.58 -10.38 6.21
N CYS A 142 12.85 -11.03 7.34
CA CYS A 142 13.62 -10.43 8.42
C CYS A 142 14.57 -11.44 9.07
N GLN A 143 15.66 -10.94 9.67
CA GLN A 143 16.63 -11.78 10.38
C GLN A 143 16.18 -12.11 11.81
N SER A 144 15.36 -11.26 12.43
CA SER A 144 14.78 -11.49 13.75
C SER A 144 13.37 -10.90 13.76
N PHE A 145 12.38 -11.78 13.85
CA PHE A 145 10.96 -11.40 13.88
C PHE A 145 10.49 -11.04 15.29
N ASP A 146 9.89 -9.85 15.44
CA ASP A 146 9.28 -9.35 16.69
C ASP A 146 8.32 -8.18 16.39
N ALA A 147 7.59 -8.28 15.27
CA ALA A 147 6.93 -7.13 14.65
C ALA A 147 5.60 -6.75 15.32
N GLU A 148 5.30 -5.46 15.43
CA GLU A 148 4.00 -4.96 15.90
C GLU A 148 2.86 -5.25 14.90
N LEU A 149 3.14 -5.10 13.60
CA LEU A 149 2.18 -5.30 12.53
C LEU A 149 2.88 -5.74 11.25
N ILE A 150 2.27 -6.70 10.58
CA ILE A 150 2.69 -7.17 9.26
C ILE A 150 1.52 -7.05 8.29
N SER A 151 1.78 -6.56 7.08
CA SER A 151 0.81 -6.56 5.99
C SER A 151 1.45 -6.98 4.67
N ILE A 152 0.75 -7.81 3.91
CA ILE A 152 1.06 -8.13 2.51
C ILE A 152 -0.22 -7.90 1.71
N ALA A 153 -0.17 -6.93 0.79
CA ALA A 153 -1.33 -6.49 0.01
C ALA A 153 -2.54 -6.14 0.91
N HIS A 154 -3.66 -6.86 0.76
CA HIS A 154 -4.90 -6.63 1.51
C HIS A 154 -4.96 -7.38 2.84
N CYS A 155 -4.00 -8.26 3.15
CA CYS A 155 -4.00 -9.07 4.37
C CYS A 155 -3.01 -8.52 5.39
N PHE A 156 -3.46 -8.33 6.62
CA PHE A 156 -2.64 -7.86 7.73
C PHE A 156 -2.90 -8.67 9.00
N THR A 157 -1.93 -8.61 9.91
CA THR A 157 -2.05 -9.19 11.25
C THR A 157 -1.22 -8.36 12.24
N THR A 158 -1.65 -8.34 13.50
CA THR A 158 -0.97 -7.65 14.59
C THR A 158 -0.29 -8.64 15.52
N CYS A 159 0.69 -8.20 16.31
CA CYS A 159 1.34 -9.06 17.30
C CYS A 159 0.33 -9.72 18.25
N ASP A 160 -0.71 -8.99 18.67
CA ASP A 160 -1.73 -9.48 19.59
C ASP A 160 -2.55 -10.63 18.98
N ASP A 161 -2.78 -10.60 17.66
CA ASP A 161 -3.47 -11.67 16.93
C ASP A 161 -2.55 -12.87 16.71
N LEU A 162 -1.25 -12.65 16.50
CA LEU A 162 -0.24 -13.70 16.30
C LEU A 162 0.00 -14.56 17.55
N GLU A 163 -0.21 -14.00 18.74
CA GLU A 163 -0.15 -14.77 20.00
C GLU A 163 -1.37 -15.69 20.19
N GLN A 164 -2.47 -15.41 19.50
CA GLN A 164 -3.72 -16.18 19.59
C GLN A 164 -3.86 -17.20 18.45
N ASP A 165 -3.16 -16.98 17.34
CA ASP A 165 -3.16 -17.88 16.18
C ASP A 165 -2.03 -18.91 16.33
N GLU A 166 -2.40 -20.15 16.62
CA GLU A 166 -1.52 -21.32 16.72
C GLU A 166 -0.97 -21.74 15.32
N ALA A 167 -0.55 -20.76 14.51
CA ALA A 167 0.20 -20.98 13.28
C ALA A 167 1.60 -21.48 13.65
N GLY A 168 1.70 -22.76 14.03
CA GLY A 168 2.82 -23.43 14.70
C GLY A 168 4.19 -23.46 14.01
N SER A 169 4.44 -22.53 13.09
CA SER A 169 5.72 -22.29 12.41
C SER A 169 6.36 -20.95 12.77
N LEU A 170 5.62 -20.01 13.40
CA LEU A 170 6.18 -18.72 13.81
C LEU A 170 7.00 -18.85 15.10
N GLN A 171 8.27 -18.44 15.05
CA GLN A 171 9.14 -18.32 16.21
C GLN A 171 9.66 -16.89 16.34
N LEU A 172 9.44 -16.29 17.52
CA LEU A 172 9.99 -14.98 17.85
C LEU A 172 11.53 -15.00 17.85
N HIS A 173 12.11 -13.88 17.44
CA HIS A 173 13.55 -13.65 17.36
C HIS A 173 14.31 -14.62 16.44
N LYS A 174 13.60 -15.29 15.53
CA LYS A 174 14.20 -16.10 14.45
C LYS A 174 14.15 -15.36 13.12
N PRO A 175 15.02 -15.74 12.18
CA PRO A 175 14.84 -15.37 10.78
C PRO A 175 13.51 -15.91 10.29
N THR A 176 12.70 -15.04 9.70
CA THR A 176 11.34 -15.39 9.28
C THR A 176 11.07 -14.81 7.90
N VAL A 177 10.50 -15.65 7.03
CA VAL A 177 9.92 -15.28 5.75
C VAL A 177 8.41 -15.28 5.90
N ILE A 178 7.78 -14.21 5.44
CA ILE A 178 6.34 -14.03 5.49
C ILE A 178 5.82 -13.91 4.07
N SER A 179 4.78 -14.69 3.80
CA SER A 179 4.15 -14.79 2.48
C SER A 179 2.63 -14.76 2.60
N LEU A 180 1.96 -14.36 1.53
CA LEU A 180 0.52 -14.47 1.41
C LEU A 180 0.15 -15.72 0.59
N GLN A 181 -0.72 -16.57 1.14
CA GLN A 181 -1.28 -17.77 0.50
C GLN A 181 -2.75 -17.91 0.92
N ASP A 182 -3.65 -18.11 -0.04
CA ASP A 182 -5.10 -18.27 0.22
C ASP A 182 -5.69 -17.19 1.15
N ASP A 183 -5.33 -15.92 0.88
CA ASP A 183 -5.71 -14.75 1.68
C ASP A 183 -5.30 -14.81 3.16
N ARG A 184 -4.31 -15.64 3.49
CA ARG A 184 -3.74 -15.79 4.83
C ARG A 184 -2.23 -15.57 4.83
N LEU A 185 -1.75 -14.92 5.88
CA LEU A 185 -0.32 -14.73 6.09
C LEU A 185 0.29 -16.02 6.61
N HIS A 186 1.27 -16.53 5.88
CA HIS A 186 2.05 -17.71 6.24
C HIS A 186 3.44 -17.30 6.71
N PHE A 187 3.82 -17.77 7.90
CA PHE A 187 5.08 -17.47 8.56
C PHE A 187 5.99 -18.70 8.55
N GLU A 188 7.15 -18.58 7.92
CA GLU A 188 8.18 -19.62 7.90
C GLU A 188 9.40 -19.13 8.68
N SER A 189 9.54 -19.57 9.93
CA SER A 189 10.72 -19.29 10.74
C SER A 189 11.79 -20.36 10.57
N ALA A 190 13.06 -19.94 10.48
CA ALA A 190 14.18 -20.87 10.39
C ALA A 190 14.28 -21.72 11.67
N THR A 191 14.35 -23.04 11.50
CA THR A 191 14.64 -23.98 12.60
C THR A 191 16.15 -24.06 12.80
N VAL A 192 16.60 -23.91 14.05
CA VAL A 192 18.03 -24.04 14.45
C VAL A 192 18.27 -25.42 15.00
#